data_AF-A0AAD4WI51-F1
#
_entry.id   AF-A0AAD4WI51-F1
#
_cell.length_a   1.000
_cell.length_b   1.000
_cell.length_c   1.000
_cell.angle_alpha   90.00
_cell.angle_beta   90.00
_cell.angle_gamma   90.00
#
_symmetry.space_group_name_H-M   'P 1'
#
loop_
_entity.id
_entity.type
_entity.pdbx_description
1 polymer ?
#
loop_
_entity_poly.entity_id
_entity_poly.type
_entity_poly.pdbx_seq_one_letter_code
_entity_poly.pdbx_strand_id
1 'polypeptide(L)'
;MKHKKDLKELEFSWGAEDADDYQKEKDVLDKLQPCVNLEKLTIKFYGGTNFPNWLGDSSFSNIQVMHLSYCSYCWSLPPVGRLPALKQLCIRRMKFVKTIGVEFYGRNGASLIQPFQSLEKLKFMEMAEWEEWVPSASGDEYGVWV
;
A
#
# COMPACT_ATOMS: atom_id res chain seq x y z
N MET A 1 -16.46 3.97 -9.44
CA MET A 1 -16.08 2.55 -9.73
C MET A 1 -16.80 1.51 -8.86
N LYS A 2 -17.60 1.92 -7.87
CA LYS A 2 -18.23 1.06 -6.86
C LYS A 2 -19.27 0.05 -7.39
N HIS A 3 -19.75 0.20 -8.62
CA HIS A 3 -20.81 -0.65 -9.20
C HIS A 3 -20.29 -1.87 -9.98
N LYS A 4 -18.98 -1.99 -10.21
CA LYS A 4 -18.37 -3.16 -10.88
C LYS A 4 -18.09 -4.26 -9.86
N LYS A 5 -19.12 -5.02 -9.48
CA LYS A 5 -19.04 -6.04 -8.40
C LYS A 5 -18.22 -7.28 -8.76
N ASP A 6 -18.10 -7.57 -10.05
CA ASP A 6 -17.34 -8.72 -10.58
C ASP A 6 -15.88 -8.39 -10.88
N LEU A 7 -15.46 -7.14 -10.63
CA LEU A 7 -14.09 -6.70 -10.85
C LEU A 7 -13.18 -7.29 -9.76
N LYS A 8 -12.34 -8.25 -10.15
CA LYS A 8 -11.37 -8.90 -9.26
C LYS A 8 -9.97 -8.31 -9.32
N GLU A 9 -9.57 -7.79 -10.48
CA GLU A 9 -8.28 -7.18 -10.67
C GLU A 9 -8.42 -5.75 -11.18
N LEU A 10 -7.60 -4.86 -10.66
CA LEU A 10 -7.58 -3.46 -11.06
C LEU A 10 -6.16 -2.93 -11.10
N GLU A 11 -5.83 -2.27 -12.21
CA GLU A 11 -4.59 -1.53 -12.36
C GLU A 11 -4.92 -0.05 -12.59
N PHE A 12 -4.27 0.81 -11.82
CA PHE A 12 -4.18 2.23 -12.09
C PHE A 12 -2.76 2.53 -12.57
N SER A 13 -2.65 3.16 -13.73
CA SER A 13 -1.37 3.56 -14.30
C SER A 13 -1.48 4.99 -14.81
N TRP A 14 -0.57 5.84 -14.38
CA TRP A 14 -0.42 7.21 -14.89
C TRP A 14 0.64 7.26 -16.00
N GLY A 15 0.61 8.35 -16.78
CA GLY A 15 1.40 8.47 -18.01
C GLY A 15 2.85 8.87 -17.79
N ALA A 16 3.15 9.65 -16.76
CA ALA A 16 4.50 10.04 -16.36
C ALA A 16 4.50 10.35 -14.87
N GLU A 17 5.62 10.04 -14.20
CA GLU A 17 5.81 10.34 -12.78
C GLU A 17 5.92 11.85 -12.54
N ASP A 18 6.48 12.58 -13.51
CA ASP A 18 6.73 14.03 -13.47
C ASP A 18 5.47 14.88 -13.80
N ALA A 19 4.30 14.47 -13.34
CA ALA A 19 3.08 15.23 -13.59
C ALA A 19 3.15 16.59 -12.86
N ASP A 20 3.01 17.69 -13.60
CA ASP A 20 2.99 19.07 -13.09
C ASP A 20 1.90 19.35 -12.04
N ASP A 21 0.98 18.40 -11.81
CA ASP A 21 -0.19 18.55 -10.93
C ASP A 21 -0.41 17.31 -10.05
N TYR A 22 0.50 17.09 -9.10
CA TYR A 22 0.40 16.04 -8.07
C TYR A 22 -0.92 16.09 -7.29
N GLN A 23 -1.52 17.27 -7.16
CA GLN A 23 -2.78 17.45 -6.42
C GLN A 23 -3.94 16.83 -7.18
N LYS A 24 -4.02 17.04 -8.49
CA LYS A 24 -5.02 16.42 -9.34
C LYS A 24 -4.94 14.91 -9.32
N GLU A 25 -3.73 14.32 -9.35
CA GLU A 25 -3.60 12.86 -9.29
C GLU A 25 -4.08 12.29 -7.96
N LYS A 26 -3.78 12.97 -6.84
CA LYS A 26 -4.31 12.61 -5.52
C LYS A 26 -5.84 12.61 -5.50
N ASP A 27 -6.43 13.70 -5.99
CA ASP A 27 -7.89 13.86 -6.04
C ASP A 27 -8.55 12.78 -6.93
N VAL A 28 -7.89 12.40 -8.02
CA VAL A 28 -8.35 11.34 -8.92
C VAL A 28 -8.29 9.99 -8.21
N LEU A 29 -7.15 9.60 -7.64
CA LEU A 29 -6.99 8.31 -6.96
C LEU A 29 -7.94 8.17 -5.75
N ASP A 30 -8.18 9.26 -5.00
CA ASP A 30 -9.16 9.28 -3.91
C ASP A 30 -10.59 8.99 -4.40
N LYS A 31 -11.02 9.63 -5.50
CA LYS A 31 -12.35 9.45 -6.11
C LYS A 31 -12.53 8.10 -6.81
N LEU A 32 -11.43 7.44 -7.20
CA LEU A 32 -11.47 6.17 -7.93
C LEU A 32 -11.74 4.95 -7.04
N GLN A 33 -11.94 5.13 -5.73
CA GLN A 33 -12.22 4.06 -4.76
C GLN A 33 -13.01 2.88 -5.37
N PRO A 34 -12.37 1.69 -5.50
CA PRO A 34 -12.97 0.55 -6.14
C PRO A 34 -14.02 -0.14 -5.27
N CYS A 35 -14.67 -1.17 -5.81
CA CYS A 35 -15.53 -2.06 -5.03
C CYS A 35 -14.67 -2.92 -4.09
N VAL A 36 -15.20 -3.27 -2.93
CA VAL A 36 -14.50 -4.05 -1.87
C VAL A 36 -14.22 -5.52 -2.23
N ASN A 37 -14.79 -6.00 -3.34
CA ASN A 37 -14.62 -7.38 -3.82
C ASN A 37 -13.30 -7.62 -4.60
N LEU A 38 -12.44 -6.60 -4.66
CA LEU A 38 -11.18 -6.65 -5.39
C LEU A 38 -10.21 -7.65 -4.73
N GLU A 39 -9.55 -8.46 -5.55
CA GLU A 39 -8.57 -9.46 -5.13
C GLU A 39 -7.13 -9.05 -5.45
N LYS A 40 -6.94 -8.23 -6.49
CA LYS A 40 -5.63 -7.72 -6.88
C LYS A 40 -5.69 -6.25 -7.25
N LEU A 41 -4.76 -5.48 -6.69
CA LEU A 41 -4.60 -4.06 -6.97
C LEU A 41 -3.17 -3.76 -7.41
N THR A 42 -3.04 -3.00 -8.49
CA THR A 42 -1.76 -2.48 -8.97
C THR A 42 -1.85 -0.98 -9.17
N ILE A 43 -0.87 -0.24 -8.66
CA ILE A 43 -0.75 1.22 -8.84
C ILE A 43 0.64 1.50 -9.42
N LYS A 44 0.68 2.19 -10.57
CA LYS A 44 1.91 2.52 -11.28
C LYS A 44 2.01 4.00 -11.64
N PHE A 45 3.21 4.56 -11.58
CA PHE A 45 3.51 5.92 -12.08
C PHE A 45 2.73 7.04 -11.37
N TYR A 46 2.19 6.77 -10.18
CA TYR A 46 1.40 7.74 -9.43
C TYR A 46 2.31 8.86 -8.88
N GLY A 47 2.11 10.08 -9.38
CA GLY A 47 2.86 11.29 -9.03
C GLY A 47 2.33 12.01 -7.79
N GLY A 48 1.26 11.52 -7.16
CA GLY A 48 0.76 12.05 -5.90
C GLY A 48 1.73 11.80 -4.74
N THR A 49 1.69 12.70 -3.75
CA THR A 49 2.60 12.63 -2.59
C THR A 49 2.18 11.64 -1.51
N ASN A 50 0.93 11.21 -1.47
CA ASN A 50 0.47 10.20 -0.53
C ASN A 50 -0.68 9.38 -1.10
N PHE A 51 -0.92 8.23 -0.49
CA PHE A 51 -2.03 7.36 -0.86
C PHE A 51 -3.31 7.73 -0.12
N PRO A 52 -4.49 7.54 -0.74
CA PRO A 52 -5.76 7.77 -0.09
C PRO A 52 -6.02 6.74 1.02
N ASN A 53 -6.84 7.13 2.01
CA ASN A 53 -7.15 6.31 3.17
C ASN A 53 -7.74 4.94 2.82
N TRP A 54 -8.50 4.85 1.71
CA TRP A 54 -9.16 3.62 1.31
C TRP A 54 -8.17 2.49 0.97
N LEU A 55 -6.92 2.81 0.60
CA LEU A 55 -5.95 1.81 0.13
C LEU A 55 -5.49 0.81 1.22
N GLY A 56 -5.59 1.20 2.49
CA GLY A 56 -5.34 0.32 3.64
C GLY A 56 -6.56 0.15 4.54
N ASP A 57 -7.76 0.37 4.01
CA ASP A 57 -9.01 0.16 4.75
C ASP A 57 -9.33 -1.34 4.82
N SER A 58 -9.64 -1.85 6.01
CA SER A 58 -9.92 -3.28 6.24
C SER A 58 -11.19 -3.78 5.54
N SER A 59 -12.04 -2.86 5.04
CA SER A 59 -13.19 -3.19 4.18
C SER A 59 -12.76 -3.88 2.89
N PHE A 60 -11.52 -3.67 2.42
CA PHE A 60 -10.96 -4.40 1.28
C PHE A 60 -10.47 -5.80 1.70
N SER A 61 -11.39 -6.58 2.27
CA SER A 61 -11.10 -7.86 2.90
C SER A 61 -10.64 -8.96 1.95
N ASN A 62 -10.77 -8.75 0.64
CA ASN A 62 -10.47 -9.75 -0.39
C ASN A 62 -9.15 -9.51 -1.11
N ILE A 63 -8.48 -8.37 -0.89
CA ILE A 63 -7.22 -8.06 -1.58
C ILE A 63 -6.16 -9.05 -1.12
N GLN A 64 -5.70 -9.89 -2.04
CA GLN A 64 -4.66 -10.89 -1.84
C GLN A 64 -3.32 -10.43 -2.41
N VAL A 65 -3.33 -9.61 -3.46
CA VAL A 65 -2.12 -9.15 -4.15
C VAL A 65 -2.15 -7.64 -4.29
N MET A 66 -1.09 -6.97 -3.84
CA MET A 66 -0.90 -5.54 -4.04
C MET A 66 0.47 -5.24 -4.61
N HIS A 67 0.50 -4.48 -5.70
CA HIS A 67 1.72 -3.96 -6.31
C HIS A 67 1.68 -2.44 -6.37
N LEU A 68 2.68 -1.79 -5.77
CA LEU A 68 2.88 -0.35 -5.87
C LEU A 68 4.24 -0.11 -6.52
N SER A 69 4.28 0.51 -7.70
CA SER A 69 5.53 0.66 -8.45
C SER A 69 5.68 2.01 -9.13
N TYR A 70 6.88 2.60 -9.09
CA TYR A 70 7.13 3.91 -9.72
C TYR A 70 6.20 4.99 -9.14
N CYS A 71 6.10 5.09 -7.82
CA CYS A 71 5.35 6.16 -7.15
C CYS A 71 6.33 7.01 -6.32
N SER A 72 7.37 7.52 -6.98
CA SER A 72 8.57 8.07 -6.33
C SER A 72 8.28 9.25 -5.43
N TYR A 73 7.25 10.05 -5.74
CA TYR A 73 6.82 11.22 -4.98
C TYR A 73 6.09 10.87 -3.67
N CYS A 74 5.70 9.62 -3.47
CA CYS A 74 5.16 9.16 -2.20
C CYS A 74 6.26 9.12 -1.13
N TRP A 75 6.01 9.80 -0.01
CA TRP A 75 6.92 9.85 1.14
C TRP A 75 6.50 8.90 2.27
N SER A 76 5.31 8.32 2.18
CA SER A 76 4.81 7.30 3.12
C SER A 76 4.05 6.17 2.39
N LEU A 77 4.06 5.00 3.01
CA LEU A 77 3.32 3.83 2.53
C LEU A 77 1.90 3.78 3.13
N PRO A 78 0.92 3.21 2.41
CA PRO A 78 -0.43 3.03 2.94
C PRO A 78 -0.45 1.99 4.08
N PRO A 79 -1.45 2.01 4.98
CA PRO A 79 -1.56 1.11 6.14
C PRO A 79 -2.03 -0.31 5.74
N VAL A 80 -1.30 -0.95 4.84
CA VAL A 80 -1.67 -2.23 4.21
C VAL A 80 -1.61 -3.43 5.14
N GLY A 81 -0.99 -3.30 6.32
CA GLY A 81 -1.06 -4.31 7.39
C GLY A 81 -2.46 -4.59 7.92
N ARG A 82 -3.42 -3.70 7.66
CA ARG A 82 -4.85 -3.88 7.98
C ARG A 82 -5.59 -4.82 7.04
N LEU A 83 -5.02 -5.13 5.88
CA LEU A 83 -5.70 -5.93 4.85
C LEU A 83 -5.63 -7.41 5.26
N PRO A 84 -6.77 -8.04 5.61
CA PRO A 84 -6.76 -9.35 6.27
C PRO A 84 -6.33 -10.49 5.35
N ALA A 85 -6.64 -10.39 4.04
CA ALA A 85 -6.34 -11.42 3.05
C ALA A 85 -5.05 -11.17 2.26
N LEU A 86 -4.28 -10.12 2.57
CA LEU A 86 -3.10 -9.74 1.79
C LEU A 86 -2.01 -10.80 1.92
N LYS A 87 -1.74 -11.52 0.82
CA LYS A 87 -0.72 -12.58 0.72
C LYS A 87 0.56 -12.09 0.08
N GLN A 88 0.46 -11.21 -0.90
CA GLN A 88 1.62 -10.76 -1.66
C GLN A 88 1.63 -9.24 -1.77
N LEU A 89 2.71 -8.63 -1.29
CA LEU A 89 2.95 -7.20 -1.38
C LEU A 89 4.28 -6.95 -2.07
N CYS A 90 4.23 -6.21 -3.17
CA CYS A 90 5.42 -5.74 -3.88
C CYS A 90 5.40 -4.22 -3.93
N ILE A 91 6.47 -3.61 -3.41
CA ILE A 91 6.68 -2.17 -3.41
C ILE A 91 8.01 -1.92 -4.13
N ARG A 92 7.97 -1.11 -5.18
CA ARG A 92 9.12 -0.89 -6.06
C ARG A 92 9.25 0.57 -6.44
N ARG A 93 10.48 1.11 -6.47
CA ARG A 93 10.75 2.49 -6.95
C ARG A 93 9.87 3.53 -6.24
N MET A 94 10.02 3.62 -4.92
CA MET A 94 9.44 4.67 -4.08
C MET A 94 10.59 5.51 -3.54
N LYS A 95 11.05 6.47 -4.33
CA LYS A 95 12.29 7.22 -4.08
C LYS A 95 12.31 7.86 -2.69
N PHE A 96 11.27 8.62 -2.31
CA PHE A 96 11.28 9.47 -1.11
C PHE A 96 10.77 8.78 0.17
N VAL A 97 10.46 7.48 0.14
CA VAL A 97 10.12 6.74 1.36
C VAL A 97 11.41 6.50 2.15
N LYS A 98 11.55 7.19 3.28
CA LYS A 98 12.73 7.08 4.15
C LYS A 98 12.59 6.06 5.26
N THR A 99 11.41 5.98 5.84
CA THR A 99 11.12 5.10 6.96
C THR A 99 9.85 4.32 6.65
N ILE A 100 9.85 3.02 6.96
CA ILE A 100 8.65 2.21 7.04
C ILE A 100 8.33 2.07 8.53
N GLY A 101 7.36 2.83 9.00
CA GLY A 101 7.02 2.94 10.41
C GLY A 101 5.78 2.14 10.81
N VAL A 102 5.30 2.41 12.02
CA VAL A 102 4.13 1.75 12.62
C VAL A 102 2.84 1.97 11.81
N GLU A 103 2.78 3.04 11.03
CA GLU A 103 1.68 3.38 10.13
C GLU A 103 1.47 2.34 9.02
N PHE A 104 2.53 1.68 8.56
CA PHE A 104 2.47 0.64 7.52
C PHE A 104 1.64 -0.57 7.97
N TYR A 105 1.71 -0.88 9.26
CA TYR A 105 0.94 -1.94 9.91
C TYR A 105 -0.51 -1.52 10.21
N GLY A 106 -0.81 -0.23 10.05
CA GLY A 106 -2.11 0.36 10.35
C GLY A 106 -2.51 0.27 11.83
N ARG A 107 -1.55 0.35 12.74
CA ARG A 107 -1.83 0.36 14.17
C ARG A 107 -2.29 1.76 14.60
N ASN A 108 -3.54 1.87 15.04
CA ASN A 108 -4.04 3.05 15.75
C ASN A 108 -4.15 2.69 17.24
N GLY A 109 -3.11 2.91 18.04
CA GLY A 109 -3.14 2.67 19.49
C GLY A 109 -3.23 1.18 19.90
N ALA A 110 -4.06 0.88 20.91
CA ALA A 110 -4.14 -0.41 21.61
C ALA A 110 -4.75 -1.58 20.80
N SER A 111 -4.76 -1.51 19.46
CA SER A 111 -5.20 -2.63 18.63
C SER A 111 -4.34 -3.86 18.91
N LEU A 112 -5.01 -4.95 19.32
CA LEU A 112 -4.44 -6.27 19.58
C LEU A 112 -4.33 -7.12 18.31
N ILE A 113 -4.84 -6.64 17.18
CA ILE A 113 -4.81 -7.37 15.93
C ILE A 113 -3.40 -7.32 15.37
N GLN A 114 -2.78 -8.50 15.24
CA GLN A 114 -1.50 -8.66 14.56
C GLN A 114 -1.62 -8.20 13.11
N PRO A 115 -0.76 -7.28 12.63
CA PRO A 115 -0.78 -6.87 11.23
C PRO A 115 -0.38 -8.02 10.31
N PHE A 116 -0.78 -7.94 9.04
CA PHE A 116 -0.34 -8.88 8.00
C PHE A 116 -0.68 -10.35 8.29
N GLN A 117 -1.93 -10.64 8.68
CA GLN A 117 -2.39 -11.98 9.08
C GLN A 117 -2.20 -13.09 8.04
N SER A 118 -2.16 -12.74 6.76
CA SER A 118 -2.06 -13.70 5.64
C SER A 118 -0.81 -13.51 4.79
N LEU A 119 0.13 -12.64 5.18
CA LEU A 119 1.22 -12.24 4.28
C LEU A 119 2.24 -13.38 4.11
N GLU A 120 2.44 -13.79 2.86
CA GLU A 120 3.36 -14.86 2.46
C GLU A 120 4.60 -14.30 1.76
N LYS A 121 4.45 -13.18 1.04
CA LYS A 121 5.52 -12.57 0.24
C LYS A 121 5.51 -11.06 0.41
N LEU A 122 6.63 -10.53 0.88
CA LEU A 122 6.91 -9.10 0.97
C LEU A 122 8.16 -8.79 0.15
N LYS A 123 8.07 -7.81 -0.75
CA LYS A 123 9.21 -7.38 -1.57
C LYS A 123 9.29 -5.86 -1.63
N PHE A 124 10.45 -5.34 -1.24
CA PHE A 124 10.86 -3.97 -1.49
C PHE A 124 11.99 -3.96 -2.51
N MET A 125 11.91 -3.09 -3.51
CA MET A 125 12.91 -2.99 -4.58
C MET A 125 13.15 -1.53 -4.96
N GLU A 126 14.41 -1.15 -5.18
CA GLU A 126 14.77 0.18 -5.71
C GLU A 126 14.18 1.33 -4.85
N MET A 127 14.27 1.22 -3.53
CA MET A 127 13.79 2.22 -2.56
C MET A 127 14.93 3.19 -2.21
N ALA A 128 15.17 4.19 -3.06
CA ALA A 128 16.44 4.93 -3.09
C ALA A 128 16.81 5.65 -1.78
N GLU A 129 15.85 6.26 -1.08
CA GLU A 129 16.10 6.97 0.18
C GLU A 129 15.68 6.16 1.41
N TRP A 130 15.36 4.86 1.28
CA TRP A 130 14.94 4.04 2.41
C TRP A 130 16.10 3.75 3.36
N GLU A 131 15.98 4.23 4.59
CA GLU A 131 16.99 4.17 5.63
C GLU A 131 16.59 3.23 6.77
N GLU A 132 15.30 3.21 7.14
CA GLU A 132 14.84 2.52 8.35
C GLU A 132 13.54 1.71 8.13
N TRP A 133 13.48 0.52 8.73
CA TRP A 133 12.25 -0.24 8.88
C TRP A 133 11.99 -0.55 10.35
N VAL A 134 10.95 0.07 10.90
CA VAL A 134 10.55 -0.09 12.30
C VAL A 134 9.61 -1.29 12.41
N PRO A 135 9.95 -2.34 13.18
CA PRO A 135 9.08 -3.49 13.36
C PRO A 135 7.76 -3.14 14.03
N SER A 136 6.68 -3.88 13.70
CA SER A 136 5.47 -3.83 14.51
C SER A 136 5.80 -4.40 15.88
N ALA A 137 5.66 -3.61 16.95
CA ALA A 137 5.90 -4.08 18.32
C ALA A 137 4.92 -5.22 18.69
N SER A 138 5.32 -6.45 18.38
CA SER A 138 4.93 -7.69 19.04
C SER A 138 6.17 -8.17 19.76
N GLY A 139 6.09 -8.21 21.08
CA GLY A 139 7.10 -8.87 21.89
C GLY A 139 7.27 -10.32 21.44
N ASP A 140 8.48 -10.79 21.66
CA ASP A 140 8.99 -12.14 21.50
C ASP A 140 9.40 -12.54 20.08
N GLU A 141 10.61 -13.10 20.05
CA GLU A 141 11.40 -13.58 18.93
C GLU A 141 10.59 -14.41 17.92
N TYR A 142 11.17 -14.56 16.72
CA TYR A 142 10.72 -15.36 15.57
C TYR A 142 9.96 -14.60 14.48
N GLY A 143 10.75 -14.09 13.53
CA GLY A 143 10.28 -13.65 12.23
C GLY A 143 11.17 -12.57 11.65
N VAL A 144 12.46 -12.87 11.44
CA VAL A 144 13.31 -11.98 10.63
C VAL A 144 12.87 -12.14 9.18
N TRP A 145 12.16 -11.14 8.67
CA TRP A 145 11.98 -11.00 7.23
C TRP A 145 13.21 -10.25 6.69
N VAL A 146 14.14 -11.00 6.11
CA VAL A 146 15.23 -10.46 5.28
C VAL A 146 14.68 -10.15 3.89
#